data_AF-A0A920DS61-F1
#
_entry.id   AF-A0A920DS61-F1
#
_cell.length_a   1.000
_cell.length_b   1.000
_cell.length_c   1.000
_cell.angle_alpha   90.00
_cell.angle_beta   90.00
_cell.angle_gamma   90.00
#
_symmetry.space_group_name_H-M   'P 1'
#
loop_
_entity.id
_entity.type
_entity.pdbx_description
1 polymer ?
#
loop_
_entity_poly.entity_id
_entity_poly.type
_entity_poly.pdbx_seq_one_letter_code
_entity_poly.pdbx_strand_id
1 'polypeptide(L)'
;MSKDIRIKKGVNINLKGSAERVYATIPQAECFVVKPSDFKGLTPKLSVKAGDKVQAGSSLFHDKENPSIKITSPVSGEITEIRRGENEKSSKL
;
A
#
# COMPACT_ATOMS: atom_id res chain seq x y z
N MET A 1 27.19 1.49 38.29
CA MET A 1 26.41 1.80 37.08
C MET A 1 26.96 0.99 35.93
N SER A 2 26.40 -0.20 35.70
CA SER A 2 26.82 -1.13 34.65
C SER A 2 26.39 -0.58 33.28
N LYS A 3 27.32 -0.45 32.32
CA LYS A 3 27.00 -0.11 30.93
C LYS A 3 26.58 -1.37 30.20
N ASP A 4 25.29 -1.49 29.88
CA ASP A 4 24.79 -2.56 28.99
C ASP A 4 25.26 -2.33 27.55
N ILE A 5 26.29 -3.05 27.13
CA ILE A 5 26.81 -3.01 25.76
C ILE A 5 26.05 -4.05 24.91
N ARG A 6 25.05 -3.60 24.13
CA ARG A 6 24.33 -4.45 23.17
C ARG A 6 25.13 -4.65 21.89
N ILE A 7 25.86 -5.75 21.80
CA ILE A 7 26.55 -6.16 20.56
C ILE A 7 25.54 -6.90 19.66
N LYS A 8 25.09 -6.26 18.58
CA LYS A 8 24.28 -6.92 17.54
C LYS A 8 25.22 -7.69 16.60
N LYS A 9 25.24 -9.03 16.68
CA LYS A 9 25.92 -9.90 15.72
C LYS A 9 25.16 -9.94 14.38
N GLY A 10 25.26 -8.88 13.59
CA GLY A 10 24.73 -8.81 12.23
C GLY A 10 25.85 -8.97 11.19
N VAL A 11 25.59 -9.73 10.13
CA VAL A 11 26.46 -9.78 8.95
C VAL A 11 26.18 -8.55 8.10
N ASN A 12 27.24 -7.86 7.66
CA ASN A 12 27.12 -6.71 6.77
C ASN A 12 26.90 -7.22 5.33
N ILE A 13 25.69 -7.03 4.79
CA ILE A 13 25.34 -7.52 3.46
C ILE A 13 25.80 -6.49 2.42
N ASN A 14 26.85 -6.82 1.67
CA ASN A 14 27.37 -5.98 0.59
C ASN A 14 26.46 -6.06 -0.64
N LEU A 15 25.36 -5.31 -0.62
CA LEU A 15 24.45 -5.15 -1.75
C LEU A 15 25.10 -4.25 -2.81
N LYS A 16 25.36 -4.81 -4.01
CA LYS A 16 25.74 -4.00 -5.19
C LYS A 16 24.52 -3.22 -5.66
N GLY A 17 24.68 -1.91 -5.90
CA GLY A 17 23.59 -1.01 -6.30
C GLY A 17 22.96 -0.21 -5.15
N SER A 18 23.74 0.13 -4.13
CA SER A 18 23.29 1.04 -3.06
C SER A 18 22.79 2.35 -3.65
N ALA A 19 21.55 2.73 -3.32
CA ALA A 19 20.96 3.98 -3.75
C ALA A 19 21.81 5.17 -3.26
N GLU A 20 22.10 6.09 -4.18
CA GLU A 20 22.80 7.33 -3.85
C GLU A 20 21.90 8.19 -2.96
N ARG A 21 22.47 8.83 -1.93
CA ARG A 21 21.70 9.67 -0.98
C ARG A 21 21.41 11.06 -1.54
N VAL A 22 20.99 11.12 -2.80
CA VAL A 22 20.65 12.35 -3.49
C VAL A 22 19.14 12.33 -3.75
N TYR A 23 18.48 13.42 -3.36
CA TYR A 23 17.06 13.59 -3.65
C TYR A 23 16.92 14.00 -5.11
N ALA A 24 16.58 13.05 -5.97
CA ALA A 24 16.23 13.34 -7.35
C ALA A 24 14.79 13.88 -7.43
N THR A 25 14.56 14.88 -8.28
CA THR A 25 13.20 15.29 -8.67
C THR A 25 12.70 14.30 -9.70
N ILE A 26 11.75 13.46 -9.29
CA ILE A 26 11.15 12.43 -10.14
C ILE A 26 9.87 13.01 -10.75
N PRO A 27 9.56 12.75 -12.04
CA PRO A 27 8.27 13.13 -12.61
C PRO A 27 7.12 12.52 -11.79
N GLN A 28 6.02 13.27 -11.68
CA GLN A 28 4.84 12.81 -10.96
C GLN A 28 4.27 11.57 -11.66
N ALA A 29 4.06 10.50 -10.91
CA ALA A 29 3.43 9.29 -11.46
C ALA A 29 1.98 9.60 -11.86
N GLU A 30 1.57 9.12 -13.02
CA GLU A 30 0.19 9.27 -13.51
C GLU A 30 -0.75 8.22 -12.91
N CYS A 31 -0.22 7.05 -12.58
CA CYS A 31 -0.99 5.91 -12.09
C CYS A 31 -0.53 5.52 -10.67
N PHE A 32 -1.50 5.38 -9.77
CA PHE A 32 -1.28 4.93 -8.40
C PHE A 32 -2.10 3.67 -8.13
N VAL A 33 -1.52 2.73 -7.39
CA VAL A 33 -2.16 1.46 -7.05
C VAL A 33 -2.08 1.24 -5.55
N VAL A 34 -3.22 0.90 -4.94
CA VAL A 34 -3.29 0.47 -3.54
C VAL A 34 -3.53 -1.03 -3.52
N LYS A 35 -2.55 -1.79 -3.04
CA LYS A 35 -2.63 -3.25 -2.93
C LYS A 35 -3.10 -3.65 -1.53
N PRO A 36 -4.24 -4.34 -1.40
CA PRO A 36 -4.66 -4.89 -0.11
C PRO A 36 -3.65 -5.88 0.48
N SER A 37 -2.88 -6.58 -0.36
CA SER A 37 -1.86 -7.55 0.06
C SER A 37 -0.71 -6.96 0.89
N ASP A 38 -0.49 -5.65 0.81
CA ASP A 38 0.52 -4.98 1.64
C ASP A 38 0.03 -4.85 3.11
N PHE A 39 -1.28 -4.99 3.34
CA PHE A 39 -1.91 -4.94 4.67
C PHE A 39 -2.20 -6.35 5.18
N LYS A 40 -1.32 -6.88 6.03
CA LYS A 40 -1.49 -8.20 6.65
C LYS A 40 -2.60 -8.15 7.71
N GLY A 41 -3.51 -9.14 7.69
CA GLY A 41 -4.57 -9.27 8.69
C GLY A 41 -5.79 -8.38 8.45
N LEU A 42 -5.94 -7.82 7.25
CA LEU A 42 -7.11 -7.04 6.85
C LEU A 42 -7.95 -7.87 5.87
N THR A 43 -9.28 -7.89 6.06
CA THR A 43 -10.23 -8.46 5.09
C THR A 43 -10.82 -7.30 4.26
N PRO A 44 -10.24 -6.98 3.09
CA PRO A 44 -10.63 -5.80 2.33
C PRO A 44 -12.04 -5.93 1.75
N LYS A 45 -12.91 -5.00 2.10
CA LYS A 45 -14.23 -4.83 1.49
C LYS A 45 -14.27 -3.53 0.69
N LEU A 46 -14.40 -3.68 -0.63
CA LEU A 46 -14.44 -2.57 -1.56
C LEU A 46 -15.69 -1.71 -1.34
N SER A 47 -15.49 -0.39 -1.33
CA SER A 47 -16.55 0.61 -1.22
C SER A 47 -16.77 1.40 -2.52
N VAL A 48 -15.94 1.14 -3.53
CA VAL A 48 -15.88 1.85 -4.80
C VAL A 48 -15.96 0.88 -5.98
N LYS A 49 -16.33 1.38 -7.16
CA LYS A 49 -16.39 0.63 -8.42
C LYS A 49 -15.44 1.22 -9.47
N ALA A 50 -15.16 0.46 -10.52
CA ALA A 50 -14.45 1.00 -11.68
C ALA A 50 -15.29 2.13 -12.32
N GLY A 51 -14.64 3.22 -12.70
CA GLY A 51 -15.27 4.45 -13.19
C GLY A 51 -15.74 5.43 -12.10
N ASP A 52 -15.63 5.09 -10.81
CA ASP A 52 -15.92 6.06 -9.75
C ASP A 52 -14.84 7.14 -9.69
N LYS A 53 -15.29 8.39 -9.51
CA LYS A 53 -14.43 9.53 -9.21
C LYS A 53 -14.13 9.55 -7.72
N VAL A 54 -12.85 9.52 -7.38
CA VAL A 54 -12.34 9.59 -6.01
C VAL A 54 -11.54 10.87 -5.80
N GLN A 55 -11.67 11.46 -4.63
CA GLN A 55 -10.80 12.55 -4.18
C GLN A 55 -9.71 12.00 -3.25
N ALA A 56 -8.61 12.72 -3.09
CA ALA A 56 -7.63 12.44 -2.05
C ALA A 56 -8.33 12.33 -0.68
N GLY A 57 -8.15 11.21 0.01
CA GLY A 57 -8.84 10.90 1.27
C GLY A 57 -10.17 10.14 1.12
N SER A 58 -10.66 9.89 -0.10
CA SER A 58 -11.87 9.08 -0.31
C SER A 58 -11.63 7.62 0.05
N SER A 59 -12.58 6.97 0.71
CA SER A 59 -12.44 5.56 1.13
C SER A 59 -12.52 4.61 -0.05
N LEU A 60 -11.43 3.88 -0.34
CA LEU A 60 -11.38 2.85 -1.39
C LEU A 60 -11.94 1.52 -0.89
N PHE A 61 -11.44 1.05 0.24
CA PHE A 61 -11.91 -0.17 0.89
C PHE A 61 -11.75 -0.06 2.41
N HIS A 62 -12.55 -0.83 3.13
CA HIS A 62 -12.51 -0.91 4.59
C HIS A 62 -12.31 -2.36 5.02
N ASP A 63 -11.86 -2.55 6.26
CA ASP A 63 -11.83 -3.88 6.85
C ASP A 63 -13.24 -4.36 7.18
N LYS A 64 -13.54 -5.63 6.88
CA LYS A 64 -14.83 -6.24 7.21
C LYS A 64 -14.98 -6.46 8.72
N GLU A 65 -13.89 -6.81 9.41
CA GLU A 65 -13.91 -7.06 10.86
C GLU A 65 -13.91 -5.74 11.65
N ASN A 66 -13.19 -4.73 11.17
CA ASN A 66 -13.08 -3.43 11.81
C ASN A 66 -13.44 -2.27 10.86
N PRO A 67 -14.73 -1.90 10.74
CA PRO A 67 -15.19 -0.87 9.79
C PRO A 67 -14.61 0.54 10.06
N SER A 68 -13.98 0.76 11.21
CA SER A 68 -13.23 1.98 11.54
C SER A 68 -11.95 2.11 10.71
N ILE A 69 -11.37 0.99 10.24
CA ILE A 69 -10.16 0.98 9.42
C ILE A 69 -10.58 1.16 7.96
N LYS A 70 -10.38 2.38 7.46
CA LYS A 70 -10.65 2.76 6.07
C LYS A 70 -9.34 3.06 5.38
N ILE A 71 -9.11 2.41 4.25
CA ILE A 71 -7.99 2.71 3.37
C ILE A 71 -8.49 3.72 2.34
N THR A 72 -7.83 4.88 2.32
CA THR A 72 -8.22 6.02 1.50
C THR A 72 -7.33 6.19 0.28
N SER A 73 -7.84 6.92 -0.72
CA SER A 73 -7.11 7.22 -1.93
C SER A 73 -5.98 8.22 -1.64
N PRO A 74 -4.74 7.95 -2.09
CA PRO A 74 -3.64 8.91 -1.98
C PRO A 74 -3.79 10.10 -2.93
N VAL A 75 -4.57 9.95 -4.00
CA VAL A 75 -4.74 10.95 -5.06
C VAL A 75 -6.20 11.15 -5.44
N SER A 76 -6.50 12.32 -6.00
CA SER A 76 -7.78 12.60 -6.65
C SER A 76 -7.73 12.14 -8.10
N GLY A 77 -8.75 11.44 -8.57
CA GLY A 77 -8.80 10.90 -9.92
C GLY A 77 -10.00 10.00 -10.16
N GLU A 78 -9.88 9.12 -11.14
CA GLU A 78 -10.88 8.11 -11.49
C GLU A 78 -10.29 6.71 -11.33
N ILE A 79 -11.11 5.77 -10.88
CA ILE A 79 -10.70 4.37 -10.75
C ILE A 79 -10.74 3.71 -12.13
N THR A 80 -9.59 3.49 -12.73
CA THR A 80 -9.46 2.84 -14.04
C THR A 80 -9.81 1.36 -13.98
N GLU A 81 -9.21 0.63 -13.03
CA GLU A 81 -9.40 -0.82 -12.89
C GLU A 81 -9.36 -1.25 -11.43
N ILE A 82 -10.17 -2.26 -11.08
CA ILE A 82 -10.09 -2.93 -9.78
C ILE A 82 -9.71 -4.39 -10.04
N ARG A 83 -8.41 -4.69 -9.93
CA ARG A 83 -7.91 -6.07 -10.08
C ARG A 83 -8.06 -6.84 -8.77
N ARG A 84 -8.96 -7.82 -8.75
CA ARG A 84 -9.03 -8.83 -7.70
C ARG A 84 -8.23 -10.06 -8.15
N GLY A 85 -7.28 -10.50 -7.33
CA GLY A 85 -6.50 -11.69 -7.63
C GLY A 85 -7.35 -12.96 -7.57
N GLU A 86 -6.90 -14.00 -8.27
CA GLU A 86 -7.63 -15.27 -8.48
C GLU A 86 -7.96 -16.06 -7.20
N ASN A 87 -7.39 -15.67 -6.05
CA ASN A 87 -7.51 -16.43 -4.80
C ASN A 87 -8.68 -16.04 -3.88
N GLU A 88 -9.54 -15.08 -4.24
CA GLU A 88 -10.76 -14.83 -3.48
C GLU A 88 -11.99 -14.72 -4.40
N LYS A 89 -12.81 -15.75 -4.29
CA LYS A 89 -14.17 -15.92 -4.79
C LYS A 89 -14.85 -14.63 -5.28
N SER A 90 -15.39 -14.74 -6.50
CA SER A 90 -16.28 -13.81 -7.22
C SER A 90 -15.59 -12.82 -8.16
N SER A 91 -15.09 -13.39 -9.25
CA SER A 91 -15.18 -12.80 -10.59
C SER A 91 -16.64 -12.47 -10.92
N LYS A 92 -16.99 -11.19 -10.94
CA LYS A 92 -17.99 -10.66 -11.86
C LYS A 92 -17.61 -9.23 -12.21
N LEU A 93 -17.20 -9.10 -13.48
CA LEU A 93 -17.22 -7.96 -14.41
C LEU A 93 -17.18 -6.56 -13.81
#